data_AF-A0AAX4FTB1-F1
#
_entry.id   AF-A0AAX4FTB1-F1
#
_cell.length_a   1.000
_cell.length_b   1.000
_cell.length_c   1.000
_cell.angle_alpha   90.00
_cell.angle_beta   90.00
_cell.angle_gamma   90.00
#
_symmetry.space_group_name_H-M   'P 1'
#
loop_
_entity.id
_entity.type
_entity.pdbx_description
1 polymer ?
#
loop_
_entity_poly.entity_id
_entity_poly.type
_entity_poly.pdbx_seq_one_letter_code
_entity_poly.pdbx_strand_id
1 'polypeptide(L)'
;MLVRFEVTYADGWWSASAHAPGNAIYTLGKSIGELIDNILEATSLHYAEELGAGERITIVTRYRSETREQESHIPPSFEYKVDITAATPGC
;
A
#
# COMPACT_ATOMS: atom_id res chain seq x y z
N MET A 1 -9.64 1.66 -11.23
CA MET A 1 -8.40 2.47 -11.10
C MET A 1 -7.23 1.64 -10.58
N LEU A 2 -5.97 1.97 -10.93
CA LEU A 2 -4.75 1.30 -10.46
C LEU A 2 -3.89 2.24 -9.62
N VAL A 3 -3.52 1.81 -8.41
CA VAL A 3 -2.65 2.56 -7.48
C VAL A 3 -1.41 1.71 -7.18
N ARG A 4 -0.22 2.28 -7.40
CA ARG A 4 1.05 1.59 -7.21
C ARG A 4 1.82 2.19 -6.04
N PHE A 5 2.14 1.35 -5.07
CA PHE A 5 2.98 1.70 -3.93
C PHE A 5 4.40 1.19 -4.13
N GLU A 6 5.35 2.11 -4.01
CA GLU A 6 6.77 1.79 -3.90
C GLU A 6 7.14 1.70 -2.43
N VAL A 7 7.78 0.60 -2.04
CA VAL A 7 8.14 0.32 -0.65
C VAL A 7 9.63 0.47 -0.46
N THR A 8 10.02 1.11 0.64
CA THR A 8 11.40 1.17 1.13
C THR A 8 11.44 0.69 2.59
N TYR A 9 12.61 0.21 3.01
CA TYR A 9 12.88 -0.12 4.40
C TYR A 9 14.12 0.64 4.86
N ALA A 10 13.96 1.42 5.93
CA ALA A 10 15.02 2.21 6.53
C ALA A 10 14.80 2.32 8.04
N ASP A 11 15.88 2.27 8.81
CA ASP A 11 15.86 2.51 10.26
C ASP A 11 14.82 1.71 11.05
N GLY A 12 14.57 0.45 10.66
CA GLY A 12 13.59 -0.41 11.34
C GLY A 12 12.13 -0.12 10.99
N TRP A 13 11.88 0.60 9.89
CA TRP A 13 10.54 0.96 9.42
C TRP A 13 10.35 0.65 7.95
N TRP A 14 9.16 0.17 7.64
CA TRP A 14 8.65 0.07 6.28
C TRP A 14 7.95 1.38 5.92
N SER A 15 8.30 1.93 4.77
CA SER A 15 7.66 3.12 4.21
C SER A 15 7.08 2.78 2.85
N ALA A 16 5.87 3.26 2.54
CA ALA A 16 5.30 3.12 1.22
C ALA A 16 4.68 4.43 0.74
N SER A 17 4.91 4.74 -0.54
CA SER A 17 4.33 5.90 -1.19
C SER A 17 3.69 5.54 -2.52
N ALA A 18 2.58 6.19 -2.83
CA ALA A 18 1.92 6.12 -4.14
C ALA A 18 1.65 7.51 -4.68
N HIS A 19 1.97 7.73 -5.96
CA HIS A 19 1.53 8.92 -6.68
C HIS A 19 0.06 8.75 -7.06
N ALA A 20 -0.79 9.62 -6.52
CA ALA A 20 -2.21 9.70 -6.83
C ALA A 20 -2.54 11.08 -7.45
N PRO A 21 -3.60 11.18 -8.27
CA PRO A 21 -4.05 12.47 -8.81
C PRO A 21 -4.38 13.43 -7.66
N GLY A 22 -3.90 14.67 -7.76
CA GLY A 22 -4.17 15.70 -6.75
C GLY A 22 -3.20 15.68 -5.56
N ASN A 23 -2.94 14.52 -4.95
CA ASN A 23 -2.02 14.38 -3.81
C ASN A 23 -1.40 12.97 -3.76
N ALA A 24 -0.18 12.83 -3.21
CA ALA A 24 0.43 11.52 -2.98
C ALA A 24 -0.06 10.88 -1.66
N ILE A 25 -0.09 9.55 -1.61
CA ILE A 25 -0.41 8.77 -0.41
C ILE A 25 0.90 8.30 0.21
N TYR A 26 1.06 8.50 1.52
CA TYR A 26 2.23 8.05 2.29
C TYR A 26 1.78 7.24 3.50
N THR A 27 2.44 6.12 3.73
CA THR A 27 2.16 5.21 4.85
C THR A 27 3.44 4.63 5.42
N LEU A 28 3.40 4.26 6.70
CA LEU A 28 4.52 3.71 7.45
C LEU A 28 4.04 2.47 8.22
N GLY A 29 4.93 1.54 8.56
CA GLY A 29 4.61 0.41 9.44
C GLY A 29 5.85 -0.24 10.05
N LYS A 30 5.73 -0.82 11.25
CA LYS A 30 6.81 -1.61 11.88
C LYS A 30 6.97 -3.00 11.28
N SER A 31 5.90 -3.51 10.69
CA SER A 31 5.89 -4.80 9.99
C SER A 31 5.28 -4.64 8.60
N ILE A 32 5.52 -5.63 7.72
CA ILE A 32 4.87 -5.67 6.40
C ILE A 32 3.35 -5.72 6.56
N GLY A 33 2.83 -6.50 7.51
CA GLY A 33 1.39 -6.59 7.76
C GLY A 33 0.78 -5.22 8.12
N GLU A 34 1.39 -4.54 9.09
CA GLU A 34 0.97 -3.19 9.49
C GLU A 34 1.07 -2.19 8.32
N LEU A 35 2.14 -2.26 7.52
CA LEU A 35 2.26 -1.42 6.33
C LEU A 35 1.11 -1.67 5.34
N ILE A 36 0.77 -2.93 5.08
CA ILE A 36 -0.33 -3.27 4.18
C ILE A 36 -1.67 -2.76 4.73
N ASP A 37 -1.96 -2.97 6.02
CA ASP A 37 -3.19 -2.47 6.64
C ASP A 37 -3.31 -0.95 6.49
N ASN A 38 -2.22 -0.22 6.76
CA ASN A 38 -2.17 1.23 6.62
C ASN A 38 -2.34 1.69 5.15
N ILE A 39 -1.79 0.94 4.18
CA ILE A 39 -2.00 1.18 2.75
C ILE A 39 -3.49 1.05 2.39
N LEU A 40 -4.16 0.01 2.88
CA LEU A 40 -5.57 -0.24 2.57
C LEU A 40 -6.46 0.85 3.16
N GLU A 41 -6.22 1.24 4.41
CA GLU A 41 -6.96 2.31 5.07
C GLU A 41 -6.74 3.66 4.36
N ALA A 42 -5.49 4.05 4.14
CA ALA A 42 -5.16 5.32 3.51
C ALA A 42 -5.70 5.41 2.08
N THR A 43 -5.64 4.32 1.31
CA THR A 43 -6.19 4.29 -0.06
C THR A 43 -7.71 4.37 -0.04
N SER A 44 -8.35 3.68 0.89
CA SER A 44 -9.82 3.72 1.04
C SER A 44 -10.31 5.12 1.40
N LEU A 45 -9.59 5.82 2.28
CA LEU A 45 -9.91 7.20 2.65
C LEU A 45 -9.66 8.17 1.50
N HIS A 46 -8.53 8.04 0.80
CA HIS A 46 -8.15 8.93 -0.29
C HIS A 46 -9.12 8.87 -1.47
N TYR A 47 -9.65 7.67 -1.75
CA TYR A 47 -10.56 7.43 -2.87
C TYR A 47 -11.97 7.04 -2.43
N ALA A 48 -12.41 7.58 -1.29
CA ALA A 48 -13.73 7.26 -0.72
C ALA A 48 -14.87 7.63 -1.69
N GLU A 49 -14.70 8.71 -2.47
CA GLU A 49 -15.69 9.16 -3.46
C GLU A 49 -15.79 8.18 -4.64
N GLU A 50 -14.65 7.76 -5.20
CA GLU A 50 -14.61 6.79 -6.30
C GLU A 50 -15.16 5.44 -5.84
N LEU A 51 -14.75 4.96 -4.66
CA LEU A 51 -15.29 3.73 -4.08
C LEU A 51 -16.80 3.84 -3.89
N GLY A 52 -17.29 4.97 -3.34
CA GLY A 52 -18.72 5.25 -3.18
C GLY A 52 -19.50 5.29 -4.49
N ALA A 53 -18.86 5.69 -5.59
CA ALA A 53 -19.41 5.64 -6.94
C ALA A 53 -19.39 4.23 -7.57
N GLY A 54 -18.88 3.22 -6.85
CA GLY A 54 -18.77 1.84 -7.32
C GLY A 54 -17.51 1.54 -8.12
N GLU A 55 -16.53 2.45 -8.16
CA GLU A 55 -15.25 2.21 -8.82
C GLU A 55 -14.46 1.13 -8.07
N ARG A 56 -13.83 0.23 -8.81
CA ARG A 56 -12.88 -0.75 -8.27
C ARG A 56 -11.48 -0.15 -8.26
N ILE A 57 -10.78 -0.26 -7.13
CA ILE A 57 -9.39 0.19 -7.01
C ILE A 57 -8.49 -1.02 -6.82
N THR A 58 -7.56 -1.22 -7.75
CA THR A 58 -6.51 -2.23 -7.65
C THR A 58 -5.27 -1.59 -7.03
N ILE A 59 -4.84 -2.11 -5.89
CA ILE A 59 -3.61 -1.72 -5.20
C ILE A 59 -2.52 -2.72 -5.56
N VAL A 60 -1.35 -2.21 -5.94
CA VAL A 60 -0.14 -3.01 -6.17
C VAL A 60 0.99 -2.42 -5.33
N THR A 61 1.48 -3.19 -4.37
CA THR A 61 2.57 -2.80 -3.47
C THR A 61 3.79 -3.63 -3.80
N ARG A 62 4.93 -2.97 -4.07
CA ARG A 62 6.17 -3.64 -4.45
C ARG A 62 7.32 -3.19 -3.58
N TYR A 63 8.04 -4.17 -3.05
CA TYR A 63 9.34 -3.98 -2.43
C TYR A 63 10.39 -4.74 -3.23
N ARG A 64 11.52 -4.08 -3.49
CA ARG A 64 12.71 -4.72 -4.05
C ARG A 64 13.93 -4.14 -3.36
N SER A 65 14.68 -4.98 -2.66
CA SER A 65 15.93 -4.56 -2.05
C SER A 65 17.00 -4.39 -3.13
N GLU A 66 17.67 -3.25 -3.17
CA GLU A 66 18.83 -3.03 -4.06
C GLU A 66 20.14 -3.56 -3.47
N THR A 67 20.20 -3.76 -2.14
CA THR A 67 21.43 -4.06 -1.41
C THR A 67 21.44 -5.50 -0.85
N ARG A 68 22.51 -6.24 -1.14
CA ARG A 68 22.74 -7.63 -0.71
C ARG A 68 23.05 -7.80 0.78
N GLU A 69 23.36 -6.71 1.48
CA GLU A 69 23.62 -6.71 2.93
C GLU A 69 22.31 -6.50 3.68
N GLN A 70 21.46 -7.52 3.70
CA GLN A 70 20.20 -7.49 4.45
C GLN A 70 20.34 -8.26 5.76
N GLU A 71 19.79 -7.69 6.83
CA GLU A 71 19.47 -8.43 8.04
C GLU A 71 18.68 -9.69 7.64
N SER A 72 19.05 -10.86 8.17
CA SER A 72 18.54 -12.18 7.74
C SER A 72 17.00 -12.34 7.79
N HIS A 73 16.29 -11.37 8.37
CA HIS A 73 14.84 -11.38 8.58
C HIS A 73 14.05 -10.57 7.55
N ILE A 74 14.72 -9.82 6.67
CA ILE A 74 14.05 -9.00 5.65
C ILE A 74 13.96 -9.78 4.35
N PRO A 75 12.77 -9.94 3.76
CA PRO A 75 12.64 -10.61 2.48
C PRO A 75 13.30 -9.78 1.36
N PRO A 76 14.02 -10.39 0.42
CA PRO A 76 14.75 -9.66 -0.64
C PRO A 76 13.82 -8.89 -1.60
N SER A 77 12.57 -9.32 -1.73
CA SER A 77 11.54 -8.64 -2.48
C SER A 77 10.18 -9.21 -2.12
N PHE A 78 9.13 -8.41 -2.26
CA PHE A 78 7.76 -8.91 -2.25
C PHE A 78 6.88 -8.09 -3.19
N GLU A 79 5.79 -8.71 -3.62
CA GLU A 79 4.70 -8.05 -4.31
C GLU A 79 3.40 -8.44 -3.61
N TYR A 80 2.57 -7.44 -3.32
CA TYR A 80 1.22 -7.62 -2.83
C TYR A 80 0.25 -6.94 -3.79
N LYS A 81 -0.84 -7.63 -4.12
CA LYS A 81 -1.88 -7.11 -5.01
C LYS A 81 -3.25 -7.43 -4.43
N VAL A 82 -4.10 -6.42 -4.36
CA VAL A 82 -5.48 -6.57 -3.90
C VAL A 82 -6.39 -5.61 -4.63
N ASP A 83 -7.65 -5.97 -4.71
CA ASP A 83 -8.72 -5.11 -5.19
C ASP A 83 -9.60 -4.70 -4.02
N ILE A 84 -9.85 -3.41 -3.89
CA ILE A 84 -10.83 -2.87 -2.96
C ILE A 84 -12.01 -2.28 -3.74
N THR A 85 -13.19 -2.46 -3.18
CA THR A 85 -14.46 -1.89 -3.63
C THR A 85 -15.14 -1.26 -2.43
N ALA A 86 -16.16 -0.41 -2.63
CA ALA A 86 -16.98 0.04 -1.51
C ALA A 86 -17.41 -1.18 -0.68
N ALA A 87 -17.25 -1.08 0.64
CA ALA A 87 -17.90 -2.00 1.54
C ALA A 87 -19.39 -1.90 1.23
N THR A 88 -20.02 -3.02 0.85
CA THR A 88 -21.48 -3.05 0.79
C THR A 88 -21.95 -2.64 2.18
N PRO A 89 -22.72 -1.56 2.35
CA PRO A 89 -23.34 -1.31 3.63
C PRO A 89 -24.23 -2.52 3.87
N GLY A 90 -23.83 -3.38 4.81
CA GLY A 90 -24.62 -4.54 5.20
C GLY A 90 -26.01 -4.05 5.60
N CYS A 91 -27.02 -4.67 5.00
CA CYS A 91 -28.44 -4.45 5.25
C CYS A 91 -28.81 -4.38 6.73
#